data_AF-A0A0S9C826-F1
#
_entry.id   AF-A0A0S9C826-F1
#
_cell.length_a   1.000
_cell.length_b   1.000
_cell.length_c   1.000
_cell.angle_alpha   90.00
_cell.angle_beta   90.00
_cell.angle_gamma   90.00
#
_symmetry.space_group_name_H-M   'P 1'
#
loop_
_entity.id
_entity.type
_entity.pdbx_description
1 polymer ?
#
loop_
_entity_poly.entity_id
_entity_poly.type
_entity_poly.pdbx_seq_one_letter_code
_entity_poly.pdbx_strand_id
1 'polypeptide(L)'
;MRLGAVMVQSYAGPRRGTMMAKVLQRHWGVAVMLAMLGSAAYAQFVPPAGYSGGKTQPGVAVVTDPTAPRLTRLPDSSLTSLFQVDPSYKRGATTGSIKIVGAFQIEETSTRQLTAAWSPGFLPVTLSFSDGVCYSFQADYTGGTLSNGKMSKANCGSRRDFDEPPQPAPPPGQSLKLIGSAWQHAAWADQRAGGTIITAPDRDVFKPLFTARMDVSAIMAMSGPDYPGGNVTLVGRIGGHLTIVTLEVGY
;
A
#
# COMPACT_ATOMS: atom_id res chain seq x y z
N MET A 1 -44.69 -37.49 23.42
CA MET A 1 -44.81 -38.60 24.40
C MET A 1 -44.50 -39.91 23.68
N ARG A 2 -43.90 -40.90 24.38
CA ARG A 2 -43.54 -42.26 23.93
C ARG A 2 -42.40 -42.44 22.91
N LEU A 3 -41.34 -43.06 23.44
CA LEU A 3 -40.30 -43.82 22.73
C LEU A 3 -40.80 -45.19 22.26
N GLY A 4 -40.03 -45.81 21.37
CA GLY A 4 -39.92 -47.26 21.16
C GLY A 4 -39.16 -47.56 19.86
N ALA A 5 -38.37 -48.63 19.70
CA ALA A 5 -37.70 -49.52 20.65
C ALA A 5 -36.51 -50.22 19.92
N VAL A 6 -35.70 -51.01 20.64
CA VAL A 6 -34.37 -51.52 20.18
C VAL A 6 -34.37 -53.02 19.85
N MET A 7 -33.55 -53.44 18.88
CA MET A 7 -32.93 -54.78 18.71
C MET A 7 -31.63 -54.60 17.86
N VAL A 8 -30.40 -55.08 18.13
CA VAL A 8 -29.84 -56.25 18.87
C VAL A 8 -30.23 -57.58 18.19
N GLN A 9 -29.41 -58.61 17.89
CA GLN A 9 -28.05 -59.13 18.21
C GLN A 9 -27.40 -59.68 16.89
N SER A 10 -26.18 -60.25 16.74
CA SER A 10 -24.82 -60.16 17.34
C SER A 10 -23.89 -61.23 16.67
N TYR A 11 -22.69 -61.48 17.21
CA TYR A 11 -21.75 -62.62 16.95
C TYR A 11 -20.79 -62.53 15.74
N ALA A 12 -19.53 -62.99 15.79
CA ALA A 12 -18.61 -63.24 16.93
C ALA A 12 -17.16 -63.48 16.44
N GLY A 13 -16.16 -63.30 17.34
CA GLY A 13 -14.81 -63.86 17.18
C GLY A 13 -14.76 -65.38 17.48
N PRO A 14 -13.59 -66.04 17.65
CA PRO A 14 -12.44 -65.56 18.45
C PRO A 14 -11.09 -65.73 17.67
N ARG A 15 -9.86 -66.01 18.19
CA ARG A 15 -9.36 -66.44 19.51
C ARG A 15 -7.89 -66.02 19.76
N ARG A 16 -7.48 -66.17 21.03
CA ARG A 16 -6.21 -65.80 21.70
C ARG A 16 -4.94 -66.55 21.23
N GLY A 17 -3.77 -65.96 21.50
CA GLY A 17 -2.48 -66.68 21.65
C GLY A 17 -1.37 -65.79 22.22
N THR A 18 -0.86 -66.13 23.42
CA THR A 18 0.22 -65.40 24.14
C THR A 18 1.51 -66.23 24.13
N MET A 19 2.70 -65.62 23.96
CA MET A 19 3.95 -66.02 24.66
C MET A 19 5.15 -65.09 24.39
N MET A 20 6.22 -65.27 25.17
CA MET A 20 7.32 -64.31 25.39
C MET A 20 8.52 -64.44 24.42
N ALA A 21 9.21 -63.31 24.25
CA ALA A 21 10.67 -63.12 24.14
C ALA A 21 11.56 -64.19 23.46
N LYS A 22 12.31 -63.73 22.44
CA LYS A 22 13.71 -64.15 22.24
C LYS A 22 14.52 -63.06 21.53
N VAL A 23 15.68 -62.73 22.10
CA VAL A 23 16.70 -61.87 21.48
C VAL A 23 17.36 -62.63 20.33
N LEU A 24 17.58 -61.96 19.19
CA LEU A 24 18.58 -62.40 18.21
C LEU A 24 19.22 -61.18 17.53
N GLN A 25 20.51 -60.96 17.80
CA GLN A 25 21.34 -60.08 16.98
C GLN A 25 21.53 -60.69 15.58
N ARG A 26 21.52 -59.86 14.53
CA ARG A 26 22.44 -60.04 13.40
C ARG A 26 22.64 -58.75 12.60
N HIS A 27 23.91 -58.39 12.42
CA HIS A 27 24.35 -57.18 11.71
C HIS A 27 24.07 -57.27 10.21
N TRP A 28 23.59 -56.19 9.61
CA TRP A 28 23.70 -55.96 8.17
C TRP A 28 24.07 -54.49 7.88
N GLY A 29 25.24 -54.34 7.24
CA GLY A 29 25.59 -53.27 6.29
C GLY A 29 25.26 -51.82 6.62
N VAL A 30 26.26 -51.06 7.05
CA VAL A 30 26.29 -49.61 6.80
C VAL A 30 26.45 -49.39 5.29
N ALA A 31 25.43 -48.83 4.64
CA ALA A 31 25.51 -48.31 3.28
C ALA A 31 25.55 -46.78 3.33
N VAL A 32 26.76 -46.20 3.28
CA VAL A 32 26.92 -44.74 3.15
C VAL A 32 26.62 -44.36 1.69
N MET A 33 25.39 -43.93 1.41
CA MET A 33 25.14 -43.13 0.21
C MET A 33 25.59 -41.69 0.48
N LEU A 34 26.59 -41.24 -0.30
CA LEU A 34 26.95 -39.82 -0.37
C LEU A 34 25.80 -39.04 -1.03
N ALA A 35 24.91 -38.48 -0.22
CA ALA A 35 24.19 -37.28 -0.61
C ALA A 35 25.18 -36.11 -0.53
N MET A 36 25.73 -35.71 -1.69
CA MET A 36 26.55 -34.50 -1.74
C MET A 36 25.72 -33.33 -1.23
N LEU A 37 26.24 -32.60 -0.24
CA LEU A 37 25.74 -31.29 0.09
C LEU A 37 25.93 -30.42 -1.15
N GLY A 38 24.85 -30.29 -1.93
CA GLY A 38 24.77 -29.29 -2.98
C GLY A 38 24.88 -27.95 -2.30
N SER A 39 26.09 -27.39 -2.28
CA SER A 39 26.34 -26.03 -1.84
C SER A 39 25.37 -25.14 -2.59
N ALA A 40 24.37 -24.62 -1.88
CA ALA A 40 23.56 -23.53 -2.38
C ALA A 40 24.54 -22.37 -2.57
N ALA A 41 25.04 -22.25 -3.81
CA ALA A 41 25.71 -21.06 -4.26
C ALA A 41 24.64 -19.97 -4.23
N TYR A 42 24.51 -19.33 -3.07
CA TYR A 42 23.92 -18.02 -2.97
C TYR A 42 24.61 -17.20 -4.04
N ALA A 43 23.91 -16.90 -5.12
CA ALA A 43 24.35 -15.96 -6.13
C ALA A 43 24.39 -14.61 -5.41
N GLN A 44 25.52 -14.35 -4.75
CA GLN A 44 25.77 -13.09 -4.06
C GLN A 44 25.64 -12.03 -5.13
N PHE A 45 24.59 -11.20 -5.03
CA PHE A 45 24.41 -10.09 -5.94
C PHE A 45 25.59 -9.15 -5.72
N VAL A 46 26.61 -9.27 -6.57
CA VAL A 46 27.75 -8.36 -6.60
C VAL A 46 27.27 -7.11 -7.32
N PRO A 47 27.05 -5.99 -6.62
CA PRO A 47 26.52 -4.81 -7.26
C PRO A 47 27.57 -4.23 -8.23
N PRO A 48 27.18 -3.60 -9.34
CA PRO A 48 28.12 -2.89 -10.20
C PRO A 48 28.91 -1.84 -9.41
N ALA A 49 30.18 -1.64 -9.75
CA ALA A 49 31.02 -0.63 -9.10
C ALA A 49 30.36 0.76 -9.20
N GLY A 50 29.99 1.31 -8.04
CA GLY A 50 29.20 2.55 -7.93
C GLY A 50 27.84 2.39 -7.24
N TYR A 51 27.30 1.17 -7.16
CA TYR A 51 26.05 0.87 -6.44
C TYR A 51 26.27 1.06 -4.93
N SER A 52 25.92 2.25 -4.45
CA SER A 52 26.10 2.63 -3.06
C SER A 52 24.76 2.48 -2.34
N GLY A 53 24.49 1.27 -1.85
CA GLY A 53 23.33 0.92 -1.00
C GLY A 53 23.36 1.57 0.39
N GLY A 54 23.82 2.82 0.47
CA GLY A 54 24.09 3.58 1.69
C GLY A 54 24.41 5.06 1.43
N LYS A 55 24.22 5.58 0.20
CA LYS A 55 24.18 7.03 -0.03
C LYS A 55 22.74 7.52 0.14
N THR A 56 22.54 8.49 1.03
CA THR A 56 21.30 9.28 1.09
C THR A 56 21.06 9.90 -0.28
N GLN A 57 20.05 9.41 -0.99
CA GLN A 57 19.66 9.99 -2.27
C GLN A 57 19.09 11.40 -2.05
N PRO A 58 19.31 12.36 -2.97
CA PRO A 58 18.72 13.68 -2.85
C PRO A 58 17.20 13.58 -2.86
N GLY A 59 16.52 14.54 -2.23
CA GLY A 59 15.05 14.56 -2.23
C GLY A 59 14.48 14.59 -3.66
N VAL A 60 15.05 15.45 -4.50
CA VAL A 60 14.69 15.66 -5.92
C VAL A 60 15.89 15.30 -6.79
N ALA A 61 15.64 14.63 -7.93
CA ALA A 61 16.68 14.27 -8.89
C ALA A 61 17.20 15.50 -9.67
N VAL A 62 18.38 15.39 -10.29
CA VAL A 62 18.88 16.43 -11.19
C VAL A 62 17.91 16.61 -12.37
N VAL A 63 17.54 17.86 -12.66
CA VAL A 63 16.62 18.20 -13.76
C VAL A 63 17.27 17.84 -15.10
N THR A 64 16.65 16.92 -15.84
CA THR A 64 17.07 16.50 -17.18
C THR A 64 16.17 17.05 -18.30
N ASP A 65 14.90 17.33 -17.99
CA ASP A 65 13.95 18.01 -18.88
C ASP A 65 13.72 19.44 -18.36
N PRO A 66 14.25 20.50 -19.03
CA PRO A 66 14.09 21.88 -18.58
C PRO A 66 12.66 22.42 -18.81
N THR A 67 11.80 21.70 -19.53
CA THR A 67 10.39 22.07 -19.73
C THR A 67 9.48 21.57 -18.61
N ALA A 68 9.95 20.59 -17.84
CA ALA A 68 9.18 19.98 -16.76
C ALA A 68 9.00 20.93 -15.55
N PRO A 69 7.84 20.87 -14.86
CA PRO A 69 7.64 21.60 -13.62
C PRO A 69 8.74 21.32 -12.59
N ARG A 70 9.24 22.36 -11.92
CA ARG A 70 10.23 22.17 -10.85
C ARG A 70 9.59 21.46 -9.67
N LEU A 71 10.38 20.58 -9.04
CA LEU A 71 10.01 19.88 -7.82
C LEU A 71 10.80 20.44 -6.63
N THR A 72 10.14 20.56 -5.50
CA THR A 72 10.75 20.82 -4.20
C THR A 72 10.31 19.74 -3.22
N ARG A 73 11.26 18.99 -2.64
CA ARG A 73 10.95 18.05 -1.55
C ARG A 73 10.69 18.85 -0.28
N LEU A 74 9.48 18.73 0.25
CA LEU A 74 9.10 19.27 1.55
C LEU A 74 9.60 18.32 2.67
N PRO A 75 10.12 18.83 3.80
CA PRO A 75 10.47 17.99 4.94
C PRO A 75 9.23 17.28 5.49
N ASP A 76 9.29 15.97 5.65
CA ASP A 76 8.12 15.17 6.07
C ASP A 76 7.57 15.63 7.46
N SER A 77 8.45 16.15 8.32
CA SER A 77 8.12 16.70 9.64
C SER A 77 7.35 18.03 9.61
N SER A 78 7.46 18.86 8.55
CA SER A 78 6.70 20.12 8.48
C SER A 78 5.22 19.89 8.13
N LEU A 79 4.88 18.68 7.69
CA LEU A 79 3.55 18.31 7.22
C LEU A 79 2.79 17.39 8.20
N THR A 80 3.46 16.81 9.20
CA THR A 80 2.87 15.82 10.11
C THR A 80 1.59 16.33 10.79
N SER A 81 1.52 17.62 11.17
CA SER A 81 0.35 18.23 11.81
C SER A 81 -0.90 18.33 10.90
N LEU A 82 -0.73 18.17 9.58
CA LEU A 82 -1.81 18.20 8.60
C LEU A 82 -2.54 16.85 8.50
N PHE A 83 -1.94 15.76 8.98
CA PHE A 83 -2.50 14.40 8.85
C PHE A 83 -2.80 13.80 10.22
N GLN A 84 -4.04 13.37 10.44
CA GLN A 84 -4.50 12.90 11.74
C GLN A 84 -5.25 11.57 11.56
N VAL A 85 -4.71 10.49 12.14
CA VAL A 85 -5.37 9.17 12.18
C VAL A 85 -6.71 9.32 12.90
N ASP A 86 -7.76 8.67 12.39
CA ASP A 86 -9.04 8.67 13.09
C ASP A 86 -8.93 7.90 14.42
N PRO A 87 -9.29 8.48 15.58
CA PRO A 87 -9.16 7.82 16.88
C PRO A 87 -10.02 6.56 17.06
N SER A 88 -11.06 6.38 16.23
CA SER A 88 -11.86 5.14 16.18
C SER A 88 -11.15 4.02 15.40
N TYR A 89 -10.13 4.34 14.59
CA TYR A 89 -9.39 3.36 13.80
C TYR A 89 -8.41 2.53 14.64
N LYS A 90 -8.93 1.44 15.21
CA LYS A 90 -8.19 0.47 16.01
C LYS A 90 -8.09 -0.88 15.30
N ARG A 91 -6.89 -1.46 15.30
CA ARG A 91 -6.56 -2.78 14.78
C ARG A 91 -6.20 -3.70 15.96
N GLY A 92 -7.21 -4.28 16.60
CA GLY A 92 -7.03 -5.03 17.83
C GLY A 92 -6.50 -4.12 18.96
N ALA A 93 -5.30 -4.42 19.47
CA ALA A 93 -4.65 -3.62 20.52
C ALA A 93 -3.81 -2.43 19.99
N THR A 94 -3.57 -2.34 18.69
CA THR A 94 -2.75 -1.28 18.08
C THR A 94 -3.61 -0.28 17.30
N THR A 95 -3.30 1.02 17.42
CA THR A 95 -3.90 2.07 16.59
C THR A 95 -3.48 1.89 15.13
N GLY A 96 -4.32 2.29 14.18
CA GLY A 96 -3.87 2.50 12.80
C GLY A 96 -2.70 3.48 12.73
N SER A 97 -1.88 3.38 11.69
CA SER A 97 -0.71 4.24 11.50
C SER A 97 -0.74 4.97 10.17
N ILE A 98 -0.21 6.18 10.17
CA ILE A 98 0.14 6.92 8.96
C ILE A 98 1.56 7.46 9.13
N LYS A 99 2.35 7.36 8.07
CA LYS A 99 3.71 7.89 8.00
C LYS A 99 3.87 8.59 6.66
N ILE A 100 4.22 9.87 6.67
CA ILE A 100 4.62 10.56 5.45
C ILE A 100 5.93 9.94 4.99
N VAL A 101 5.94 9.37 3.78
CA VAL A 101 7.15 8.79 3.19
C VAL A 101 7.74 9.68 2.10
N GLY A 102 6.97 10.63 1.57
CA GLY A 102 7.55 11.81 0.93
C GLY A 102 6.52 12.79 0.41
N ALA A 103 6.92 14.07 0.35
CA ALA A 103 6.05 15.15 -0.10
C ALA A 103 6.78 16.09 -1.07
N PHE A 104 6.15 16.37 -2.20
CA PHE A 104 6.76 17.08 -3.32
C PHE A 104 5.85 18.22 -3.77
N GLN A 105 6.29 19.45 -3.53
CA GLN A 105 5.66 20.61 -4.13
C GLN A 105 6.06 20.70 -5.60
N ILE A 106 5.09 21.02 -6.45
CA ILE A 106 5.25 21.22 -7.88
C ILE A 106 5.07 22.71 -8.19
N GLU A 107 6.00 23.29 -8.94
CA GLU A 107 5.87 24.67 -9.41
C GLU A 107 4.85 24.76 -10.57
N GLU A 108 3.72 25.42 -10.29
CA GLU A 108 2.72 25.80 -11.29
C GLU A 108 2.96 27.23 -11.79
N THR A 109 2.47 27.53 -12.99
CA THR A 109 2.44 28.90 -13.55
C THR A 109 0.99 29.31 -13.83
N SER A 110 0.75 30.60 -14.14
CA SER A 110 -0.58 31.08 -14.54
C SER A 110 -1.15 30.40 -15.78
N THR A 111 -0.30 29.84 -16.65
CA THR A 111 -0.69 29.08 -17.86
C THR A 111 -0.65 27.57 -17.68
N ARG A 112 0.00 27.07 -16.62
CA ARG A 112 0.18 25.65 -16.30
C ARG A 112 -0.32 25.35 -14.88
N GLN A 113 -1.61 25.06 -14.80
CA GLN A 113 -2.32 24.60 -13.61
C GLN A 113 -2.69 23.12 -13.76
N LEU A 114 -2.69 22.34 -12.67
CA LEU A 114 -3.13 20.95 -12.69
C LEU A 114 -4.63 20.86 -13.03
N THR A 115 -4.99 19.98 -13.96
CA THR A 115 -6.38 19.68 -14.34
C THR A 115 -6.81 18.26 -13.96
N ALA A 116 -5.89 17.30 -13.94
CA ALA A 116 -6.15 15.93 -13.49
C ALA A 116 -4.87 15.24 -13.00
N ALA A 117 -5.02 14.24 -12.12
CA ALA A 117 -3.94 13.34 -11.72
C ALA A 117 -4.46 11.91 -11.55
N TRP A 118 -3.67 10.91 -11.93
CA TRP A 118 -4.03 9.49 -11.77
C TRP A 118 -2.82 8.54 -11.75
N SER A 119 -3.02 7.32 -11.25
CA SER A 119 -2.07 6.21 -11.30
C SER A 119 -2.82 4.86 -11.22
N PRO A 120 -2.30 3.76 -11.79
CA PRO A 120 -2.80 2.41 -11.52
C PRO A 120 -2.42 1.87 -10.12
N GLY A 121 -1.49 2.52 -9.43
CA GLY A 121 -1.04 2.19 -8.08
C GLY A 121 -0.91 3.47 -7.24
N PHE A 122 0.05 3.54 -6.32
CA PHE A 122 0.37 4.78 -5.59
C PHE A 122 1.42 5.66 -6.33
N LEU A 123 2.32 5.03 -7.08
CA LEU A 123 3.31 5.63 -7.98
C LEU A 123 3.46 4.74 -9.23
N PRO A 124 3.91 5.27 -10.38
CA PRO A 124 4.13 6.69 -10.67
C PRO A 124 2.80 7.43 -10.90
N VAL A 125 2.77 8.76 -10.72
CA VAL A 125 1.57 9.58 -10.93
C VAL A 125 1.66 10.29 -12.27
N THR A 126 0.65 10.12 -13.12
CA THR A 126 0.45 10.93 -14.33
C THR A 126 -0.31 12.19 -13.94
N LEU A 127 0.22 13.34 -14.34
CA LEU A 127 -0.31 14.68 -14.07
C LEU A 127 -0.63 15.36 -15.39
N SER A 128 -1.85 15.87 -15.53
CA SER A 128 -2.31 16.63 -16.69
C SER A 128 -2.44 18.10 -16.34
N PHE A 129 -1.91 18.98 -17.19
CA PHE A 129 -1.93 20.43 -16.98
C PHE A 129 -2.77 21.17 -18.03
N SER A 130 -3.16 22.41 -17.70
CA SER A 130 -3.99 23.29 -18.53
C SER A 130 -3.37 23.70 -19.87
N ASP A 131 -2.04 23.58 -20.02
CA ASP A 131 -1.33 23.79 -21.29
C ASP A 131 -1.38 22.57 -22.23
N GLY A 132 -2.12 21.52 -21.84
CA GLY A 132 -2.24 20.27 -22.60
C GLY A 132 -1.02 19.35 -22.50
N VAL A 133 -0.04 19.69 -21.67
CA VAL A 133 1.15 18.86 -21.44
C VAL A 133 0.95 17.97 -20.22
N CYS A 134 1.45 16.73 -20.28
CA CYS A 134 1.40 15.81 -19.16
C CYS A 134 2.79 15.35 -18.74
N TYR A 135 2.93 15.08 -17.44
CA TYR A 135 4.17 14.64 -16.82
C TYR A 135 3.92 13.43 -15.92
N SER A 136 4.86 12.49 -15.91
CA SER A 136 4.93 11.39 -14.95
C SER A 136 5.83 11.83 -13.80
N PHE A 137 5.25 11.98 -12.61
CA PHE A 137 5.97 12.07 -11.35
C PHE A 137 6.38 10.67 -10.88
N GLN A 138 7.66 10.51 -10.58
CA GLN A 138 8.26 9.28 -10.08
C GLN A 138 9.22 9.58 -8.94
N ALA A 139 9.40 8.63 -8.02
CA ALA A 139 10.39 8.70 -6.96
C ALA A 139 10.84 7.28 -6.59
N ASP A 140 12.08 7.15 -6.12
CA ASP A 140 12.67 5.89 -5.70
C ASP A 140 12.22 5.60 -4.25
N TYR A 141 11.48 4.52 -4.01
CA TYR A 141 11.02 4.13 -2.67
C TYR A 141 12.01 3.17 -2.01
N THR A 142 12.87 3.68 -1.12
CA THR A 142 13.94 2.91 -0.46
C THR A 142 13.96 3.23 1.04
N GLY A 143 14.09 2.20 1.89
CA GLY A 143 14.19 2.40 3.35
C GLY A 143 12.96 3.04 4.00
N GLY A 144 11.78 2.93 3.37
CA GLY A 144 10.55 3.56 3.86
C GLY A 144 10.52 5.08 3.70
N THR A 145 11.27 5.64 2.75
CA THR A 145 11.14 7.02 2.28
C THR A 145 11.25 7.09 0.75
N LEU A 146 10.56 8.04 0.14
CA LEU A 146 10.74 8.41 -1.25
C LEU A 146 11.96 9.32 -1.39
N SER A 147 12.70 9.17 -2.48
CA SER A 147 13.82 10.05 -2.84
C SER A 147 13.98 10.11 -4.35
N ASN A 148 14.92 10.90 -4.88
CA ASN A 148 15.09 11.11 -6.33
C ASN A 148 13.78 11.50 -7.06
N GLY A 149 12.93 12.30 -6.42
CA GLY A 149 11.68 12.77 -7.03
C GLY A 149 11.96 13.47 -8.36
N LYS A 150 11.32 13.02 -9.44
CA LYS A 150 11.56 13.47 -10.81
C LYS A 150 10.27 13.58 -11.60
N MET A 151 10.23 14.57 -12.49
CA MET A 151 9.23 14.70 -13.54
C MET A 151 9.84 14.23 -14.85
N SER A 152 9.06 13.53 -15.67
CA SER A 152 9.39 13.25 -17.07
C SER A 152 8.16 13.49 -17.93
N LYS A 153 8.33 14.00 -19.16
CA LYS A 153 7.22 14.19 -20.08
C LYS A 153 6.52 12.86 -20.36
N ALA A 154 5.19 12.86 -20.30
CA ALA A 154 4.36 11.67 -20.46
C ALA A 154 3.22 11.93 -21.45
N ASN A 155 2.65 10.85 -21.98
CA ASN A 155 1.40 10.94 -22.73
C ASN A 155 0.24 11.25 -21.76
N CYS A 156 -0.68 12.12 -22.17
CA CYS A 156 -1.91 12.44 -21.43
C CYS A 156 -2.96 11.32 -21.47
N GLY A 157 -2.52 10.06 -21.35
CA GLY A 157 -3.41 8.90 -21.37
C GLY A 157 -4.51 9.05 -20.32
N SER A 158 -5.73 8.68 -20.71
CA SER A 158 -6.88 8.69 -19.79
C SER A 158 -6.61 7.82 -18.57
N ARG A 159 -7.22 8.19 -17.43
CA ARG A 159 -7.45 7.25 -16.33
C ARG A 159 -8.08 6.01 -16.97
N ARG A 160 -7.46 4.85 -16.76
CA ARG A 160 -8.14 3.59 -17.07
C ARG A 160 -9.28 3.46 -16.08
N ASP A 161 -10.49 3.26 -16.58
CA ASP A 161 -11.61 2.87 -15.75
C ASP A 161 -11.32 1.46 -15.24
N PHE A 162 -10.79 1.41 -14.02
CA PHE A 162 -10.81 0.21 -13.22
C PHE A 162 -12.22 0.11 -12.64
N ASP A 163 -12.88 -1.03 -12.81
CA ASP A 163 -14.17 -1.33 -12.18
C ASP A 163 -13.99 -1.45 -10.66
N GLU A 164 -13.83 -0.30 -10.00
CA GLU A 164 -13.84 -0.21 -8.55
C GLU A 164 -15.26 -0.36 -8.02
N PRO A 165 -15.48 -1.12 -6.94
CA PRO A 165 -16.78 -1.18 -6.31
C PRO A 165 -17.21 0.22 -5.83
N PRO A 166 -18.52 0.54 -5.87
CA PRO A 166 -19.05 1.75 -5.27
C PRO A 166 -18.57 1.91 -3.83
N GLN A 167 -18.18 3.13 -3.47
CA GLN A 167 -17.65 3.42 -2.15
C GLN A 167 -18.79 3.54 -1.13
N PRO A 168 -18.63 3.04 0.11
CA PRO A 168 -19.65 3.16 1.15
C PRO A 168 -20.12 4.61 1.33
N ALA A 169 -21.43 4.81 1.41
CA ALA A 169 -22.00 6.14 1.61
C ALA A 169 -21.62 6.68 3.00
N PRO A 170 -21.29 7.98 3.13
CA PRO A 170 -20.98 8.59 4.42
C PRO A 170 -22.21 8.62 5.34
N PRO A 171 -22.02 8.68 6.68
CA PRO A 171 -23.12 8.75 7.63
C PRO A 171 -24.12 9.87 7.34
N PRO A 172 -25.43 9.65 7.54
CA PRO A 172 -26.46 10.66 7.29
C PRO A 172 -26.17 11.99 7.98
N GLY A 173 -26.42 13.10 7.27
CA GLY A 173 -26.22 14.46 7.77
C GLY A 173 -24.80 15.02 7.63
N GLN A 174 -23.83 14.22 7.16
CA GLN A 174 -22.51 14.69 6.76
C GLN A 174 -22.53 15.24 5.32
N SER A 175 -21.95 16.43 5.12
CA SER A 175 -21.85 17.08 3.80
C SER A 175 -20.51 16.73 3.14
N LEU A 176 -20.29 15.45 2.87
CA LEU A 176 -19.07 14.96 2.23
C LEU A 176 -19.26 14.78 0.72
N LYS A 177 -18.25 15.19 -0.06
CA LYS A 177 -18.22 14.99 -1.52
C LYS A 177 -17.09 14.03 -1.88
N LEU A 178 -17.41 12.95 -2.60
CA LEU A 178 -16.39 12.04 -3.15
C LEU A 178 -15.49 12.82 -4.14
N ILE A 179 -14.18 12.76 -3.90
CA ILE A 179 -13.14 13.25 -4.83
C ILE A 179 -12.77 12.12 -5.80
N GLY A 180 -12.62 10.91 -5.27
CA GLY A 180 -12.35 9.70 -6.03
C GLY A 180 -11.94 8.54 -5.14
N SER A 181 -11.73 7.39 -5.76
CA SER A 181 -11.19 6.18 -5.14
C SER A 181 -9.98 5.64 -5.90
N ALA A 182 -9.18 4.84 -5.19
CA ALA A 182 -8.13 4.00 -5.72
C ALA A 182 -7.85 2.83 -4.75
N TRP A 183 -7.79 1.60 -5.26
CA TRP A 183 -7.60 0.38 -4.47
C TRP A 183 -8.56 0.27 -3.27
N GLN A 184 -9.82 0.65 -3.48
CA GLN A 184 -10.90 0.70 -2.46
C GLN A 184 -10.68 1.71 -1.32
N HIS A 185 -9.58 2.46 -1.29
CA HIS A 185 -9.52 3.70 -0.52
C HIS A 185 -10.32 4.79 -1.25
N ALA A 186 -11.00 5.65 -0.50
CA ALA A 186 -11.67 6.83 -1.07
C ALA A 186 -11.29 8.11 -0.33
N ALA A 187 -11.19 9.20 -1.09
CA ALA A 187 -11.01 10.56 -0.58
C ALA A 187 -12.33 11.32 -0.66
N TRP A 188 -12.74 11.90 0.46
CA TRP A 188 -13.99 12.63 0.63
C TRP A 188 -13.70 14.05 1.14
N ALA A 189 -14.04 15.07 0.36
CA ALA A 189 -13.91 16.46 0.78
C ALA A 189 -14.94 16.76 1.89
N ASP A 190 -14.46 17.21 3.05
CA ASP A 190 -15.28 17.73 4.14
C ASP A 190 -15.32 19.26 4.09
N GLN A 191 -16.43 19.77 3.57
CA GLN A 191 -16.68 21.20 3.43
C GLN A 191 -16.87 21.93 4.76
N ARG A 192 -17.17 21.22 5.86
CA ARG A 192 -17.38 21.81 7.19
C ARG A 192 -16.08 21.85 8.00
N ALA A 193 -15.29 20.78 7.94
CA ALA A 193 -14.00 20.70 8.65
C ALA A 193 -12.84 21.37 7.91
N GLY A 194 -12.98 21.66 6.61
CA GLY A 194 -11.94 22.30 5.80
C GLY A 194 -10.78 21.36 5.47
N GLY A 195 -11.09 20.17 4.98
CA GLY A 195 -10.08 19.16 4.64
C GLY A 195 -10.67 17.95 3.91
N THR A 196 -9.92 16.85 3.92
CA THR A 196 -10.29 15.60 3.24
C THR A 196 -10.26 14.43 4.23
N ILE A 197 -11.30 13.60 4.23
CA ILE A 197 -11.35 12.32 4.95
C ILE A 197 -10.94 11.21 3.99
N ILE A 198 -9.99 10.37 4.39
CA ILE A 198 -9.56 9.20 3.63
C ILE A 198 -10.08 7.95 4.34
N THR A 199 -10.80 7.08 3.63
CA THR A 199 -11.31 5.82 4.18
C THR A 199 -10.31 4.67 4.02
N ALA A 200 -10.45 3.67 4.89
CA ALA A 200 -9.82 2.35 4.72
C ALA A 200 -10.46 1.58 3.55
N PRO A 201 -9.82 0.54 3.01
CA PRO A 201 -10.37 -0.28 1.94
C PRO A 201 -11.39 -1.27 2.51
N ASP A 202 -12.58 -0.75 2.76
CA ASP A 202 -13.77 -1.45 3.25
C ASP A 202 -14.91 -1.21 2.24
N ARG A 203 -15.64 -2.27 1.87
CA ARG A 203 -16.69 -2.21 0.84
C ARG A 203 -18.09 -1.98 1.40
N ASP A 204 -18.26 -2.21 2.70
CA ASP A 204 -19.58 -2.29 3.33
C ASP A 204 -19.79 -1.12 4.30
N VAL A 205 -18.72 -0.59 4.91
CA VAL A 205 -18.79 0.43 5.96
C VAL A 205 -17.93 1.65 5.63
N PHE A 206 -18.52 2.84 5.72
CA PHE A 206 -17.77 4.09 5.69
C PHE A 206 -16.88 4.18 6.93
N LYS A 207 -15.59 3.88 6.76
CA LYS A 207 -14.61 3.76 7.84
C LYS A 207 -13.45 4.75 7.64
N PRO A 208 -13.51 5.95 8.26
CA PRO A 208 -12.41 6.92 8.22
C PRO A 208 -11.11 6.29 8.76
N LEU A 209 -10.04 6.39 7.98
CA LEU A 209 -8.70 5.94 8.36
C LEU A 209 -7.87 7.12 8.89
N PHE A 210 -7.87 8.22 8.16
CA PHE A 210 -7.25 9.47 8.57
C PHE A 210 -7.91 10.67 7.90
N THR A 211 -7.66 11.86 8.46
CA THR A 211 -8.00 13.15 7.86
C THR A 211 -6.75 13.87 7.40
N ALA A 212 -6.87 14.64 6.32
CA ALA A 212 -5.82 15.47 5.74
C ALA A 212 -6.30 16.92 5.64
N ARG A 213 -5.57 17.86 6.24
CA ARG A 213 -5.74 19.31 6.06
C ARG A 213 -5.10 19.75 4.75
N MET A 214 -5.68 19.25 3.68
CA MET A 214 -5.22 19.37 2.29
C MET A 214 -6.47 19.40 1.41
N ASP A 215 -6.48 20.32 0.44
CA ASP A 215 -7.51 20.37 -0.60
C ASP A 215 -7.14 19.33 -1.67
N VAL A 216 -7.62 18.09 -1.50
CA VAL A 216 -7.24 16.94 -2.32
C VAL A 216 -8.07 16.94 -3.61
N SER A 217 -7.37 16.90 -4.75
CA SER A 217 -7.97 16.80 -6.09
C SER A 217 -7.91 15.38 -6.66
N ALA A 218 -6.98 14.54 -6.20
CA ALA A 218 -6.89 13.13 -6.59
C ALA A 218 -6.31 12.25 -5.47
N ILE A 219 -6.78 11.00 -5.43
CA ILE A 219 -6.22 9.92 -4.63
C ILE A 219 -5.72 8.80 -5.55
N MET A 220 -4.57 8.26 -5.20
CA MET A 220 -3.96 7.07 -5.76
C MET A 220 -3.54 6.18 -4.59
N ALA A 221 -3.57 4.86 -4.75
CA ALA A 221 -3.21 3.96 -3.66
C ALA A 221 -2.74 2.60 -4.19
N MET A 222 -2.14 1.82 -3.30
CA MET A 222 -1.87 0.40 -3.48
C MET A 222 -1.86 -0.26 -2.11
N SER A 223 -2.77 -1.22 -1.88
CA SER A 223 -2.78 -2.03 -0.67
C SER A 223 -1.70 -3.11 -0.73
N GLY A 224 -1.11 -3.45 0.41
CA GLY A 224 -0.22 -4.59 0.54
C GLY A 224 -0.99 -5.90 0.28
N PRO A 225 -0.42 -6.86 -0.50
CA PRO A 225 -1.08 -8.14 -0.75
C PRO A 225 -1.13 -9.02 0.51
N ASP A 226 -0.07 -8.96 1.34
CA ASP A 226 0.14 -9.89 2.45
C ASP A 226 -0.03 -9.24 3.85
N TYR A 227 -0.34 -7.93 3.91
CA TYR A 227 -0.57 -7.22 5.17
C TYR A 227 -1.61 -6.10 5.01
N PRO A 228 -2.48 -5.86 6.00
CA PRO A 228 -3.41 -4.76 5.97
C PRO A 228 -2.67 -3.46 6.24
N GLY A 229 -2.45 -2.73 5.14
CA GLY A 229 -1.65 -1.52 5.01
C GLY A 229 -1.35 -1.27 3.54
N GLY A 230 -0.46 -0.35 3.25
CA GLY A 230 -0.01 -0.04 1.90
C GLY A 230 0.42 1.41 1.76
N ASN A 231 0.33 1.94 0.54
CA ASN A 231 0.65 3.33 0.26
C ASN A 231 -0.54 4.09 -0.32
N VAL A 232 -0.73 5.33 0.14
CA VAL A 232 -1.72 6.28 -0.38
C VAL A 232 -0.99 7.54 -0.81
N THR A 233 -1.16 7.93 -2.08
CA THR A 233 -0.64 9.17 -2.64
C THR A 233 -1.79 10.13 -2.89
N LEU A 234 -1.72 11.32 -2.32
CA LEU A 234 -2.69 12.40 -2.49
C LEU A 234 -2.07 13.50 -3.36
N VAL A 235 -2.84 13.99 -4.34
CA VAL A 235 -2.52 15.23 -5.07
C VAL A 235 -3.53 16.29 -4.70
N GLY A 236 -3.08 17.52 -4.51
CA GLY A 236 -3.92 18.59 -4.03
C GLY A 236 -3.12 19.82 -3.64
N ARG A 237 -3.72 20.71 -2.85
CA ARG A 237 -3.08 21.96 -2.42
C ARG A 237 -2.81 21.98 -0.91
N ILE A 238 -1.59 22.38 -0.55
CA ILE A 238 -1.16 22.71 0.82
C ILE A 238 -0.69 24.16 0.80
N GLY A 239 -1.30 25.03 1.61
CA GLY A 239 -1.01 26.47 1.58
C GLY A 239 -1.26 27.13 0.21
N GLY A 240 -2.16 26.57 -0.60
CA GLY A 240 -2.40 27.00 -1.99
C GLY A 240 -1.46 26.39 -3.04
N HIS A 241 -0.34 25.78 -2.65
CA HIS A 241 0.63 25.20 -3.57
C HIS A 241 0.32 23.75 -3.93
N LEU A 242 0.38 23.42 -5.22
CA LEU A 242 0.24 22.05 -5.71
C LEU A 242 1.30 21.15 -5.08
N THR A 243 0.85 20.10 -4.41
CA THR A 243 1.69 19.16 -3.67
C THR A 243 1.22 17.73 -3.91
N ILE A 244 2.17 16.82 -4.10
CA ILE A 244 1.97 15.36 -4.03
C ILE A 244 2.49 14.90 -2.67
N VAL A 245 1.65 14.25 -1.85
CA VAL A 245 2.07 13.63 -0.59
C VAL A 245 1.82 12.14 -0.66
N THR A 246 2.86 11.33 -0.45
CA THR A 246 2.74 9.88 -0.30
C THR A 246 2.87 9.49 1.17
N LEU A 247 1.91 8.69 1.62
CA LEU A 247 1.80 8.14 2.96
C LEU A 247 2.00 6.62 2.86
N GLU A 248 2.73 6.05 3.80
CA GLU A 248 2.56 4.65 4.19
C GLU A 248 1.46 4.60 5.24
N VAL A 249 0.51 3.68 5.07
CA VAL A 249 -0.66 3.54 5.94
C VAL A 249 -0.73 2.10 6.45
N GLY A 250 -1.03 1.94 7.74
CA GLY A 250 -1.24 0.64 8.39
C GLY A 250 -2.63 0.59 9.00
N TYR A 251 -3.37 -0.48 8.72
CA TYR A 251 -4.80 -0.59 9.08
C TYR A 251 -5.22 -1.96 9.61
#